data_AF-A0A3B8ZP37-F1
#
_entry.id   AF-A0A3B8ZP37-F1
#
_cell.length_a   1.000
_cell.length_b   1.000
_cell.length_c   1.000
_cell.angle_alpha   90.00
_cell.angle_beta   90.00
_cell.angle_gamma   90.00
#
_symmetry.space_group_name_H-M   'P 1'
#
loop_
_entity.id
_entity.type
_entity.pdbx_description
1 polymer ?
#
loop_
_entity_poly.entity_id
_entity_poly.type
_entity_poly.pdbx_seq_one_letter_code
_entity_poly.pdbx_strand_id
1 'polypeptide(L)'
;TGVTAEVDATSGDIELNSSTWGSKSLVAINIITEGPLGTFRDNLSGIRNSGTDIVARVNGIGADGDGNQLSINTSTLSLQLTLDPAQAVNALSFSITGGGALFQLGGDVVTNQQARMGIGSMSTSTLGGPSGRLYELGSGQDKSLTRDMYGASRVIQEVINKVTGLRGRLGAFQATTLDSNMVSLTDTVGNLTEAESLIRDADFAKETARLTRAQILIQSGTAVLGISNQNPQNVLRLLQ
;
A
#
# COMPACT_ATOMS: atom_id res chain seq x y z
N THR A 1 18.79 30.56 4.22
CA THR A 1 18.91 30.70 2.75
C THR A 1 19.05 29.36 2.03
N GLY A 2 19.20 28.22 2.72
CA GLY A 2 19.20 26.91 2.05
C GLY A 2 20.41 26.65 1.14
N VAL A 3 21.43 27.50 1.25
CA VAL A 3 22.69 27.45 0.51
C VAL A 3 23.82 27.67 1.51
N THR A 4 24.85 26.85 1.44
CA THR A 4 26.09 26.94 2.21
C THR A 4 27.24 27.27 1.27
N ALA A 5 28.21 28.02 1.77
CA ALA A 5 29.45 28.29 1.06
C ALA A 5 30.59 27.56 1.76
N GLU A 6 31.38 26.82 1.01
CA GLU A 6 32.59 26.14 1.49
C GLU A 6 33.76 26.49 0.59
N VAL A 7 34.97 26.53 1.14
CA VAL A 7 36.18 26.70 0.35
C VAL A 7 36.76 25.30 0.14
N ASP A 8 36.86 24.87 -1.11
CA ASP A 8 37.53 23.61 -1.42
C ASP A 8 39.00 23.71 -1.01
N ALA A 9 39.40 22.85 -0.08
CA ALA A 9 40.74 22.84 0.50
C ALA A 9 41.86 22.53 -0.53
N THR A 10 41.51 21.98 -1.69
CA THR A 10 42.45 21.59 -2.74
C THR A 10 42.58 22.65 -3.82
N SER A 11 41.46 23.16 -4.35
CA SER A 11 41.44 24.16 -5.43
C SER A 11 41.48 25.61 -4.91
N GLY A 12 41.03 25.86 -3.68
CA GLY A 12 40.84 27.19 -3.13
C GLY A 12 39.58 27.89 -3.65
N ASP A 13 38.76 27.22 -4.46
CA ASP A 13 37.51 27.76 -5.00
C ASP A 13 36.42 27.83 -3.93
N ILE A 14 35.51 28.80 -4.07
CA ILE A 14 34.31 28.89 -3.22
C ILE A 14 33.21 28.07 -3.89
N GLU A 15 32.82 26.97 -3.25
CA GLU A 15 31.68 26.16 -3.65
C GLU A 15 30.42 26.60 -2.92
N LEU A 16 29.35 26.85 -3.68
CA LEU A 16 28.03 27.13 -3.13
C LEU A 16 27.14 25.91 -3.29
N ASN A 17 26.80 25.28 -2.18
CA ASN A 17 26.04 24.03 -2.13
C ASN A 17 24.63 24.27 -1.58
N SER A 18 23.62 23.63 -2.17
CA SER A 18 22.27 23.65 -1.59
C SER A 18 22.21 22.73 -0.37
N SER A 19 21.49 23.14 0.66
CA SER A 19 21.20 22.30 1.84
C SER A 19 20.06 21.32 1.61
N THR A 20 19.40 21.35 0.44
CA THR A 20 18.29 20.47 0.08
C THR A 20 18.60 19.74 -1.23
N TRP A 21 17.94 18.61 -1.46
CA TRP A 21 18.21 17.74 -2.61
C TRP A 21 17.11 17.81 -3.67
N GLY A 22 17.48 17.49 -4.90
CA GLY A 22 16.53 17.27 -6.00
C GLY A 22 16.40 18.41 -6.99
N SER A 23 15.59 18.16 -8.02
CA SER A 23 15.31 19.10 -9.12
C SER A 23 14.69 20.42 -8.66
N LYS A 24 14.08 20.43 -7.47
CA LYS A 24 13.46 21.60 -6.83
C LYS A 24 14.47 22.48 -6.09
N SER A 25 15.67 21.98 -5.81
CA SER A 25 16.73 22.77 -5.17
C SER A 25 17.44 23.66 -6.19
N LEU A 26 17.72 24.90 -5.79
CA LEU A 26 18.37 25.90 -6.64
C LEU A 26 19.44 26.65 -5.86
N VAL A 27 20.63 26.75 -6.46
CA VAL A 27 21.66 27.73 -6.11
C VAL A 27 21.67 28.79 -7.20
N ALA A 28 21.46 30.05 -6.81
CA ALA A 28 21.49 31.18 -7.72
C ALA A 28 22.33 32.31 -7.13
N ILE A 29 23.19 32.88 -7.96
CA ILE A 29 24.13 33.94 -7.58
C ILE A 29 23.74 35.20 -8.33
N ASN A 30 23.57 36.29 -7.58
CA ASN A 30 23.38 37.61 -8.14
C ASN A 30 24.54 38.51 -7.70
N ILE A 31 25.31 38.99 -8.66
CA ILE A 31 26.47 39.86 -8.41
C ILE A 31 25.96 41.29 -8.37
N ILE A 32 25.93 41.89 -7.19
CA ILE A 32 25.39 43.24 -6.97
C ILE A 32 26.38 44.29 -7.50
N THR A 33 27.66 44.17 -7.16
CA THR A 33 28.72 45.07 -7.62
C THR A 33 30.06 44.34 -7.59
N GLU A 34 30.93 44.65 -8.54
CA GLU A 34 32.35 44.29 -8.50
C GLU A 34 33.20 45.53 -8.77
N GLY A 35 34.41 45.60 -8.22
CA GLY A 35 35.31 46.73 -8.43
C GLY A 35 35.90 46.74 -9.85
N PRO A 36 36.61 47.80 -10.27
CA PRO A 36 37.20 47.92 -11.60
C PRO A 36 38.22 46.82 -11.97
N LEU A 37 38.75 46.11 -10.97
CA LEU A 37 39.67 44.98 -11.12
C LEU A 37 39.05 43.65 -10.67
N GLY A 38 37.74 43.61 -10.41
CA GLY A 38 37.03 42.41 -9.96
C GLY A 38 36.87 41.42 -11.11
N THR A 39 37.22 40.15 -10.86
CA THR A 39 37.10 39.06 -11.84
C THR A 39 36.06 38.01 -11.42
N PHE A 40 35.22 38.31 -10.42
CA PHE A 40 34.30 37.35 -9.83
C PHE A 40 33.24 36.86 -10.83
N ARG A 41 32.72 37.74 -11.70
CA ARG A 41 31.75 37.34 -12.72
C ARG A 41 32.34 36.40 -13.76
N ASP A 42 33.57 36.66 -14.18
CA ASP A 42 34.24 35.91 -15.25
C ASP A 42 34.76 34.55 -14.79
N ASN A 43 35.03 34.39 -13.49
CA ASN A 43 35.47 33.11 -12.90
C ASN A 43 34.33 32.27 -12.33
N LEU A 44 33.06 32.66 -12.56
CA LEU A 44 31.92 31.91 -12.06
C LEU A 44 31.56 30.78 -13.03
N SER A 45 31.53 29.53 -12.54
CA SER A 45 31.14 28.35 -13.32
C SER A 45 29.69 28.40 -13.82
N GLY A 46 28.83 29.16 -13.13
CA GLY A 46 27.49 29.48 -13.57
C GLY A 46 26.73 30.34 -12.55
N ILE A 47 25.84 31.20 -13.03
CA ILE A 47 25.01 32.05 -12.16
C ILE A 47 23.84 31.29 -11.52
N ARG A 48 23.49 30.11 -12.04
CA ARG A 48 22.38 29.28 -11.59
C ARG A 48 22.71 27.81 -11.79
N ASN A 49 22.47 27.00 -10.77
CA ASN A 49 22.58 25.55 -10.82
C ASN A 49 21.40 24.93 -10.06
N SER A 50 20.68 24.02 -10.71
CA SER A 50 19.58 23.27 -10.10
C SER A 50 20.06 21.88 -9.74
N GLY A 51 19.58 21.35 -8.61
CA GLY A 51 19.85 19.96 -8.24
C GLY A 51 19.22 18.97 -9.21
N THR A 52 19.54 17.69 -9.01
CA THR A 52 18.93 16.57 -9.74
C THR A 52 18.33 15.58 -8.76
N ASP A 53 17.19 15.00 -9.13
CA ASP A 53 16.61 13.91 -8.35
C ASP A 53 17.41 12.63 -8.56
N ILE A 54 17.34 11.75 -7.58
CA ILE A 54 17.99 10.46 -7.68
C ILE A 54 17.31 9.59 -8.75
N VAL A 55 18.13 8.88 -9.53
CA VAL A 55 17.65 7.87 -10.46
C VAL A 55 18.21 6.51 -10.03
N ALA A 56 17.32 5.56 -9.75
CA ALA A 56 17.73 4.22 -9.37
C ALA A 56 16.77 3.16 -9.94
N ARG A 57 17.29 1.93 -10.03
CA ARG A 57 16.51 0.75 -10.43
C ARG A 57 16.59 -0.28 -9.30
N VAL A 58 15.46 -0.88 -8.97
CA VAL A 58 15.37 -1.97 -7.99
C VAL A 58 14.97 -3.23 -8.75
N ASN A 59 15.84 -4.25 -8.76
CA ASN A 59 15.65 -5.47 -9.54
C ASN A 59 15.33 -5.21 -11.04
N GLY A 60 15.95 -4.18 -11.63
CA GLY A 60 15.74 -3.79 -13.02
C GLY A 60 14.51 -2.91 -13.28
N ILE A 61 13.61 -2.75 -12.32
CA ILE A 61 12.44 -1.85 -12.39
C ILE A 61 12.87 -0.43 -12.00
N GLY A 62 12.48 0.57 -12.79
CA GLY A 62 12.73 1.98 -12.43
C GLY A 62 11.97 2.36 -11.15
N ALA A 63 12.66 2.99 -10.22
CA ALA A 63 12.07 3.52 -9.00
C ALA A 63 11.87 5.04 -9.13
N ASP A 64 10.88 5.56 -8.42
CA ASP A 64 10.54 6.98 -8.39
C ASP A 64 11.48 7.72 -7.43
N GLY A 65 12.09 8.79 -7.91
CA GLY A 65 13.04 9.60 -7.15
C GLY A 65 12.54 11.02 -6.93
N ASP A 66 12.54 11.47 -5.68
CA ASP A 66 12.30 12.88 -5.32
C ASP A 66 13.44 13.32 -4.38
N GLY A 67 14.33 14.18 -4.88
CA GLY A 67 15.58 14.52 -4.20
C GLY A 67 16.44 13.29 -3.94
N ASN A 68 16.74 13.05 -2.66
CA ASN A 68 17.49 11.88 -2.20
C ASN A 68 16.59 10.74 -1.71
N GLN A 69 15.27 10.83 -1.90
CA GLN A 69 14.34 9.77 -1.56
C GLN A 69 14.02 8.94 -2.80
N LEU A 70 14.05 7.63 -2.62
CA LEU A 70 13.71 6.63 -3.60
C LEU A 70 12.47 5.88 -3.13
N SER A 71 11.50 5.66 -4.01
CA SER A 71 10.34 4.83 -3.71
C SER A 71 10.02 3.86 -4.85
N ILE A 72 9.58 2.66 -4.48
CA ILE A 72 9.07 1.67 -5.42
C ILE A 72 7.86 0.98 -4.79
N ASN A 73 6.79 0.85 -5.58
CA ASN A 73 5.59 0.13 -5.18
C ASN A 73 5.17 -0.82 -6.31
N THR A 74 5.34 -2.10 -6.06
CA THR A 74 4.97 -3.20 -6.96
C THR A 74 4.15 -4.22 -6.19
N SER A 75 3.52 -5.16 -6.89
CA SER A 75 2.74 -6.25 -6.27
C SER A 75 3.55 -7.12 -5.31
N THR A 76 4.88 -7.17 -5.44
CA THR A 76 5.77 -8.00 -4.62
C THR A 76 6.65 -7.20 -3.67
N LEU A 77 6.88 -5.92 -3.94
CA LEU A 77 7.80 -5.07 -3.18
C LEU A 77 7.25 -3.65 -3.04
N SER A 78 7.08 -3.21 -1.80
CA SER A 78 6.88 -1.80 -1.44
C SER A 78 8.07 -1.33 -0.60
N LEU A 79 8.82 -0.36 -1.10
CA LEU A 79 10.04 0.15 -0.49
C LEU A 79 10.11 1.67 -0.63
N GLN A 80 10.58 2.32 0.44
CA GLN A 80 11.00 3.71 0.44
C GLN A 80 12.36 3.80 1.14
N LEU A 81 13.31 4.47 0.51
CA LEU A 81 14.68 4.62 0.99
C LEU A 81 15.08 6.09 0.90
N THR A 82 15.76 6.59 1.92
CA THR A 82 16.43 7.90 1.85
C THR A 82 17.92 7.63 1.78
N LEU A 83 18.58 8.20 0.77
CA LEU A 83 19.99 7.96 0.51
C LEU A 83 20.84 9.08 1.08
N ASP A 84 21.97 8.67 1.66
CA ASP A 84 23.03 9.57 2.06
C ASP A 84 23.97 9.78 0.86
N PRO A 85 24.23 11.02 0.42
CA PRO A 85 25.13 11.30 -0.70
C PRO A 85 26.57 10.79 -0.48
N ALA A 86 27.04 10.66 0.77
CA ALA A 86 28.34 10.06 1.06
C ALA A 86 28.38 8.55 0.73
N GLN A 87 27.21 7.94 0.50
CA GLN A 87 27.01 6.55 0.15
C GLN A 87 26.43 6.38 -1.26
N ALA A 88 26.61 7.37 -2.15
CA ALA A 88 26.23 7.27 -3.56
C ALA A 88 27.14 6.29 -4.32
N VAL A 89 27.03 5.00 -4.00
CA VAL A 89 27.64 3.89 -4.72
C VAL A 89 26.80 3.55 -5.95
N ASN A 90 27.47 3.13 -7.03
CA ASN A 90 26.85 2.64 -8.26
C ASN A 90 25.83 1.48 -8.04
N ALA A 91 25.89 0.79 -6.89
CA ALA A 91 24.93 -0.23 -6.49
C ALA A 91 24.83 -0.37 -4.96
N LEU A 92 23.60 -0.54 -4.46
CA LEU A 92 23.32 -0.94 -3.08
C LEU A 92 22.59 -2.29 -3.12
N SER A 93 23.14 -3.29 -2.44
CA SER A 93 22.49 -4.59 -2.28
C SER A 93 21.89 -4.69 -0.88
N PHE A 94 20.60 -4.98 -0.82
CA PHE A 94 19.94 -5.38 0.42
C PHE A 94 19.15 -6.67 0.16
N SER A 95 19.08 -7.54 1.16
CA SER A 95 18.23 -8.73 1.12
C SER A 95 17.02 -8.52 2.01
N ILE A 96 15.84 -8.87 1.51
CA ILE A 96 14.64 -8.96 2.34
C ILE A 96 14.65 -10.35 2.96
N THR A 97 15.16 -10.46 4.17
CA THR A 97 15.31 -11.73 4.91
C THR A 97 13.98 -12.25 5.48
N GLY A 98 12.89 -11.53 5.23
CA GLY A 98 11.54 -11.77 5.72
C GLY A 98 10.88 -10.43 6.05
N GLY A 99 9.55 -10.38 6.07
CA GLY A 99 8.88 -9.19 6.58
C GLY A 99 7.45 -8.99 6.11
N GLY A 100 6.59 -8.78 7.10
CA GLY A 100 5.23 -8.30 6.93
C GLY A 100 4.15 -9.33 7.18
N ALA A 101 2.99 -8.84 7.61
CA ALA A 101 1.79 -9.66 7.68
C ALA A 101 1.36 -10.01 6.24
N LEU A 102 1.06 -11.29 6.03
CA LEU A 102 0.45 -11.78 4.80
C LEU A 102 -1.06 -11.77 4.98
N PHE A 103 -1.75 -11.05 4.11
CA PHE A 103 -3.20 -11.00 4.06
C PHE A 103 -3.68 -11.83 2.88
N GLN A 104 -4.58 -12.76 3.16
CA GLN A 104 -5.31 -13.53 2.16
C GLN A 104 -6.57 -12.74 1.81
N LEU A 105 -6.65 -12.25 0.57
CA LEU A 105 -7.73 -11.37 0.10
C LEU A 105 -8.80 -12.13 -0.69
N GLY A 106 -8.48 -13.32 -1.21
CA GLY A 106 -9.41 -14.16 -1.95
C GLY A 106 -9.51 -15.58 -1.39
N GLY A 107 -10.28 -16.44 -2.06
CA GLY A 107 -10.50 -17.82 -1.62
C GLY A 107 -9.30 -18.74 -1.82
N ASP A 108 -8.44 -18.46 -2.81
CA ASP A 108 -7.33 -19.34 -3.19
C ASP A 108 -5.98 -18.81 -2.73
N VAL A 109 -5.10 -19.70 -2.26
CA VAL A 109 -3.74 -19.37 -1.78
C VAL A 109 -2.78 -19.16 -2.96
N VAL A 110 -3.04 -18.12 -3.74
CA VAL A 110 -2.25 -17.72 -4.92
C VAL A 110 -1.76 -16.27 -4.78
N THR A 111 -0.63 -15.96 -5.39
CA THR A 111 0.08 -14.68 -5.17
C THR A 111 -0.70 -13.44 -5.61
N ASN A 112 -1.65 -13.56 -6.56
CA ASN A 112 -2.50 -12.46 -7.00
C ASN A 112 -3.73 -12.23 -6.11
N GLN A 113 -4.04 -13.16 -5.20
CA GLN A 113 -5.10 -13.04 -4.18
C GLN A 113 -4.51 -12.81 -2.78
N GLN A 114 -3.22 -12.48 -2.71
CA GLN A 114 -2.49 -12.22 -1.48
C GLN A 114 -1.86 -10.85 -1.53
N ALA A 115 -1.87 -10.17 -0.39
CA ALA A 115 -1.14 -8.92 -0.23
C ALA A 115 -0.24 -8.96 1.00
N ARG A 116 0.91 -8.31 0.91
CA ARG A 116 1.91 -8.27 1.97
C ARG A 116 2.07 -6.86 2.49
N MET A 117 2.15 -6.72 3.81
CA MET A 117 2.39 -5.45 4.47
C MET A 117 3.49 -5.59 5.52
N GLY A 118 4.68 -5.08 5.18
CA GLY A 118 5.79 -4.94 6.11
C GLY A 118 5.74 -3.64 6.89
N ILE A 119 6.09 -3.69 8.18
CA ILE A 119 6.42 -2.53 8.99
C ILE A 119 7.91 -2.65 9.33
N GLY A 120 8.71 -1.67 8.93
CA GLY A 120 10.12 -1.60 9.30
C GLY A 120 10.30 -1.34 10.79
N SER A 121 11.50 -1.55 11.32
CA SER A 121 11.76 -1.27 12.74
C SER A 121 11.47 0.20 13.09
N MET A 122 10.64 0.40 14.11
CA MET A 122 10.31 1.70 14.68
C MET A 122 11.12 2.02 15.95
N SER A 123 12.18 1.25 16.22
CA SER A 123 13.08 1.51 17.35
C SER A 123 13.81 2.84 17.20
N THR A 124 14.14 3.49 18.32
CA THR A 124 14.86 4.77 18.33
C THR A 124 16.26 4.71 17.69
N SER A 125 16.85 3.52 17.60
CA SER A 125 18.14 3.28 16.93
C SER A 125 18.04 3.29 15.40
N THR A 126 16.87 2.97 14.84
CA THR A 126 16.64 2.88 13.39
C THR A 126 15.83 4.04 12.83
N LEU A 127 15.05 4.71 13.68
CA LEU A 127 14.20 5.82 13.32
C LEU A 127 15.00 7.14 13.24
N GLY A 128 14.81 7.92 12.18
CA GLY A 128 15.61 9.11 11.85
C GLY A 128 16.04 9.09 10.38
N GLY A 129 16.98 9.94 9.99
CA GLY A 129 17.41 10.11 8.60
C GLY A 129 18.84 10.66 8.50
N PRO A 130 19.19 11.35 7.40
CA PRO A 130 20.53 11.91 7.22
C PRO A 130 20.95 12.87 8.34
N SER A 131 19.99 13.52 9.02
CA SER A 131 20.29 14.44 10.12
C SER A 131 20.64 13.75 11.44
N GLY A 132 20.39 12.45 11.56
CA GLY A 132 20.65 11.65 12.76
C GLY A 132 19.58 10.59 13.04
N ARG A 133 19.66 9.97 14.21
CA ARG A 133 18.70 8.97 14.72
C ARG A 133 18.02 9.49 15.99
N LEU A 134 16.82 8.98 16.28
CA LEU A 134 16.00 9.45 17.39
C LEU A 134 16.69 9.27 18.75
N TYR A 135 17.51 8.22 18.92
CA TYR A 135 18.25 8.01 20.17
C TYR A 135 19.30 9.10 20.46
N GLU A 136 19.81 9.79 19.43
CA GLU A 136 20.82 10.84 19.56
C GLU A 136 20.27 12.12 20.20
N LEU A 137 18.95 12.21 20.40
CA LEU A 137 18.31 13.29 21.16
C LEU A 137 18.44 13.11 22.67
N GLY A 138 18.88 11.94 23.14
CA GLY A 138 19.03 11.64 24.55
C GLY A 138 20.03 12.56 25.24
N SER A 139 19.85 12.80 26.55
CA SER A 139 20.78 13.61 27.34
C SER A 139 22.20 13.06 27.26
N GLY A 140 23.18 13.92 26.95
CA GLY A 140 24.58 13.52 26.82
C GLY A 140 25.00 13.08 25.40
N GLN A 141 24.06 12.95 24.47
CA GLN A 141 24.32 12.62 23.07
C GLN A 141 24.59 13.87 22.22
N ASP A 142 25.12 13.67 21.02
CA ASP A 142 25.58 14.74 20.13
C ASP A 142 24.44 15.63 19.61
N LYS A 143 23.23 15.08 19.47
CA LYS A 143 22.03 15.80 19.03
C LYS A 143 21.05 16.10 20.18
N SER A 144 21.54 16.12 21.42
CA SER A 144 20.76 16.60 22.58
C SER A 144 20.33 18.05 22.38
N LEU A 145 19.13 18.42 22.85
CA LEU A 145 18.62 19.80 22.80
C LEU A 145 19.59 20.83 23.39
N THR A 146 20.39 20.43 24.38
CA THR A 146 21.38 21.30 25.04
C THR A 146 22.67 21.50 24.25
N ARG A 147 22.98 20.62 23.29
CA ARG A 147 24.20 20.67 22.48
C ARG A 147 23.94 21.18 21.06
N ASP A 148 22.88 20.68 20.43
CA ASP A 148 22.54 21.02 19.05
C ASP A 148 21.01 21.06 18.87
N MET A 149 20.41 22.20 19.22
CA MET A 149 18.97 22.44 19.06
C MET A 149 18.49 22.29 17.61
N TYR A 150 19.29 22.75 16.64
CA TYR A 150 18.90 22.73 15.23
C TYR A 150 18.96 21.31 14.65
N GLY A 151 20.01 20.55 14.99
CA GLY A 151 20.11 19.14 14.67
C GLY A 151 18.99 18.33 15.31
N ALA A 152 18.69 18.58 16.58
CA ALA A 152 17.59 17.92 17.29
C ALA A 152 16.24 18.13 16.58
N SER A 153 15.94 19.37 16.19
CA SER A 153 14.72 19.71 15.45
C SER A 153 14.63 18.99 14.10
N ARG A 154 15.74 18.91 13.34
CA ARG A 154 15.79 18.20 12.06
C ARG A 154 15.55 16.70 12.22
N VAL A 155 16.17 16.06 13.21
CA VAL A 155 15.96 14.64 13.52
C VAL A 155 14.49 14.40 13.87
N ILE A 156 13.88 15.24 14.71
CA ILE A 156 12.45 15.14 15.05
C ILE A 156 11.59 15.23 13.79
N GLN A 157 11.86 16.19 12.91
CA GLN A 157 11.09 16.35 11.67
C GLN A 157 11.20 15.11 10.76
N GLU A 158 12.39 14.56 10.58
CA GLU A 158 12.62 13.33 9.80
C GLU A 158 11.88 12.13 10.42
N VAL A 159 11.91 12.00 11.74
CA VAL A 159 11.19 10.97 12.48
C VAL A 159 9.68 11.09 12.29
N ILE A 160 9.13 12.31 12.46
CA ILE A 160 7.70 12.58 12.24
C ILE A 160 7.29 12.23 10.82
N ASN A 161 8.09 12.62 9.82
CA ASN A 161 7.82 12.32 8.42
C ASN A 161 7.80 10.80 8.18
N LYS A 162 8.75 10.04 8.74
CA LYS A 162 8.76 8.58 8.64
C LYS A 162 7.54 7.92 9.28
N VAL A 163 7.17 8.32 10.49
CA VAL A 163 6.00 7.76 11.19
C VAL A 163 4.71 8.11 10.45
N THR A 164 4.58 9.36 10.01
CA THR A 164 3.41 9.82 9.25
C THR A 164 3.30 9.12 7.91
N GLY A 165 4.42 8.96 7.20
CA GLY A 165 4.49 8.20 5.95
C GLY A 165 4.09 6.73 6.14
N LEU A 166 4.57 6.08 7.21
CA LEU A 166 4.14 4.73 7.56
C LEU A 166 2.63 4.67 7.84
N ARG A 167 2.09 5.57 8.66
CA ARG A 167 0.64 5.65 8.94
C ARG A 167 -0.17 5.87 7.67
N GLY A 168 0.29 6.74 6.78
CA GLY A 168 -0.31 6.97 5.48
C GLY A 168 -0.32 5.70 4.62
N ARG A 169 0.78 4.94 4.59
CA ARG A 169 0.86 3.68 3.86
C ARG A 169 -0.06 2.60 4.43
N LEU A 170 -0.14 2.48 5.76
CA LEU A 170 -1.07 1.55 6.43
C LEU A 170 -2.53 1.93 6.10
N GLY A 171 -2.89 3.21 6.20
CA GLY A 171 -4.22 3.69 5.87
C GLY A 171 -4.59 3.49 4.40
N ALA A 172 -3.66 3.77 3.48
CA ALA A 172 -3.85 3.53 2.06
C ALA A 172 -4.08 2.04 1.77
N PHE A 173 -3.32 1.14 2.39
CA PHE A 173 -3.51 -0.30 2.25
C PHE A 173 -4.85 -0.78 2.78
N GLN A 174 -5.27 -0.30 3.95
CA GLN A 174 -6.59 -0.60 4.50
C GLN A 174 -7.69 -0.17 3.52
N ALA A 175 -7.71 1.11 3.12
CA ALA A 175 -8.79 1.66 2.30
C ALA A 175 -8.83 1.09 0.87
N THR A 176 -7.67 0.94 0.23
CA THR A 176 -7.61 0.56 -1.19
C THR A 176 -7.55 -0.94 -1.42
N THR A 177 -7.05 -1.70 -0.45
CA THR A 177 -6.83 -3.13 -0.61
C THR A 177 -7.77 -3.93 0.27
N LEU A 178 -7.80 -3.71 1.59
CA LEU A 178 -8.65 -4.53 2.48
C LEU A 178 -10.13 -4.21 2.30
N ASP A 179 -10.51 -2.93 2.38
CA ASP A 179 -11.91 -2.52 2.33
C ASP A 179 -12.52 -2.78 0.95
N SER A 180 -11.78 -2.52 -0.14
CA SER A 180 -12.24 -2.79 -1.51
C SER A 180 -12.47 -4.29 -1.78
N ASN A 181 -11.56 -5.15 -1.31
CA ASN A 181 -11.72 -6.60 -1.43
C ASN A 181 -12.85 -7.11 -0.54
N MET A 182 -13.01 -6.57 0.67
CA MET A 182 -14.13 -6.92 1.56
C MET A 182 -15.48 -6.66 0.89
N VAL A 183 -15.65 -5.50 0.25
CA VAL A 183 -16.88 -5.17 -0.50
C VAL A 183 -17.09 -6.18 -1.63
N SER A 184 -16.07 -6.43 -2.45
CA SER A 184 -16.16 -7.37 -3.59
C SER A 184 -16.48 -8.81 -3.15
N LEU A 185 -15.89 -9.27 -2.04
CA LEU A 185 -16.18 -10.57 -1.46
C LEU A 185 -17.60 -10.65 -0.90
N THR A 186 -18.08 -9.59 -0.25
CA THR A 186 -19.45 -9.53 0.29
C THR A 186 -20.48 -9.65 -0.84
N ASP A 187 -20.26 -8.92 -1.95
CA ASP A 187 -21.11 -9.02 -3.14
C ASP A 187 -21.08 -10.43 -3.74
N THR A 188 -19.89 -11.03 -3.80
CA THR A 188 -19.73 -12.41 -4.29
C THR A 188 -20.48 -13.41 -3.42
N VAL A 189 -20.39 -13.28 -2.09
CA VAL A 189 -21.13 -14.14 -1.15
C VAL A 189 -22.63 -13.94 -1.31
N GLY A 190 -23.10 -12.71 -1.50
CA GLY A 190 -24.52 -12.41 -1.78
C GLY A 190 -25.01 -13.13 -3.03
N ASN A 191 -24.29 -12.97 -4.15
CA ASN A 191 -24.63 -13.61 -5.42
C ASN A 191 -24.61 -15.14 -5.34
N LEU A 192 -23.63 -15.71 -4.62
CA LEU A 192 -23.55 -17.16 -4.42
C LEU A 192 -24.67 -17.68 -3.52
N THR A 193 -25.05 -16.94 -2.49
CA THR A 193 -26.17 -17.30 -1.61
C THR A 193 -27.50 -17.27 -2.38
N GLU A 194 -27.70 -16.27 -3.25
CA GLU A 194 -28.87 -16.20 -4.12
C GLU A 194 -28.90 -17.37 -5.12
N ALA A 195 -27.76 -17.67 -5.75
CA ALA A 195 -27.65 -18.83 -6.63
C ALA A 195 -27.87 -20.16 -5.91
N GLU A 196 -27.37 -20.30 -4.67
CA GLU A 196 -27.64 -21.49 -3.84
C GLU A 196 -29.14 -21.59 -3.52
N SER A 197 -29.79 -20.49 -3.12
CA SER A 197 -31.23 -20.44 -2.86
C SER A 197 -32.03 -20.90 -4.09
N LEU A 198 -31.70 -20.43 -5.30
CA LEU A 198 -32.36 -20.87 -6.53
C LEU A 198 -32.21 -22.38 -6.83
N ILE A 199 -31.08 -22.98 -6.43
CA ILE A 199 -30.81 -24.40 -6.67
C ILE A 199 -31.42 -25.29 -5.58
N ARG A 200 -31.29 -24.87 -4.33
CA ARG A 200 -31.59 -25.67 -3.15
C ARG A 200 -33.01 -25.44 -2.64
N ASP A 201 -33.50 -24.21 -2.70
CA ASP A 201 -34.83 -23.90 -2.21
C ASP A 201 -35.86 -24.41 -3.22
N ALA A 202 -36.72 -25.30 -2.75
CA ALA A 202 -37.85 -25.75 -3.54
C ALA A 202 -38.85 -24.60 -3.68
N ASP A 203 -39.31 -24.36 -4.90
CA ASP A 203 -40.44 -23.47 -5.12
C ASP A 203 -41.66 -24.02 -4.37
N PHE A 204 -41.98 -23.37 -3.25
CA PHE A 204 -43.09 -23.74 -2.36
C PHE A 204 -44.41 -23.85 -3.11
N ALA A 205 -44.65 -22.99 -4.11
CA ALA A 205 -45.89 -23.03 -4.89
C ALA A 205 -45.97 -24.32 -5.71
N LYS A 206 -44.86 -24.72 -6.35
CA LYS A 206 -44.77 -25.93 -7.15
C LYS A 206 -44.88 -27.20 -6.30
N GLU A 207 -44.18 -27.25 -5.17
CA GLU A 207 -44.20 -28.44 -4.29
C GLU A 207 -45.56 -28.58 -3.59
N THR A 208 -46.17 -27.47 -3.17
CA THR A 208 -47.54 -27.50 -2.61
C THR A 208 -48.56 -27.95 -3.64
N ALA A 209 -48.49 -27.47 -4.89
CA ALA A 209 -49.38 -27.93 -5.95
C ALA A 209 -49.19 -29.43 -6.25
N ARG A 210 -47.93 -29.93 -6.22
CA ARG A 210 -47.63 -31.35 -6.38
C ARG A 210 -48.20 -32.18 -5.23
N LEU A 211 -48.04 -31.72 -3.99
CA LEU A 211 -48.60 -32.35 -2.79
C LEU A 211 -50.13 -32.40 -2.85
N THR A 212 -50.78 -31.27 -3.14
CA THR A 212 -52.25 -31.20 -3.28
C THR A 212 -52.73 -32.11 -4.40
N ARG A 213 -52.06 -32.12 -5.55
CA ARG A 213 -52.38 -33.04 -6.66
C ARG A 213 -52.25 -34.50 -6.22
N ALA A 214 -51.21 -34.85 -5.47
CA ALA A 214 -51.01 -36.20 -4.95
C ALA A 214 -52.10 -36.59 -3.95
N GLN A 215 -52.49 -35.68 -3.05
CA GLN A 215 -53.60 -35.88 -2.09
C GLN A 215 -54.94 -36.10 -2.81
N ILE A 216 -55.25 -35.28 -3.82
CA ILE A 216 -56.46 -35.44 -4.65
C ILE A 216 -56.43 -36.78 -5.38
N LEU A 217 -55.29 -37.19 -5.94
CA LEU A 217 -55.12 -38.49 -6.59
C LEU A 217 -55.34 -39.67 -5.63
N ILE A 218 -54.83 -39.59 -4.39
CA ILE A 218 -55.05 -40.62 -3.37
C ILE A 218 -56.54 -40.70 -3.01
N GLN A 219 -57.19 -39.56 -2.75
CA GLN A 219 -58.63 -39.52 -2.43
C GLN A 219 -59.51 -40.00 -3.59
N SER A 220 -59.14 -39.65 -4.83
CA SER A 220 -59.84 -40.12 -6.03
C SER A 220 -59.60 -41.62 -6.26
N GLY A 221 -58.38 -42.11 -6.03
CA GLY A 221 -58.04 -43.53 -6.14
C GLY A 221 -58.80 -44.37 -5.13
N THR A 222 -58.93 -43.93 -3.88
CA THR A 222 -59.73 -44.64 -2.86
C THR A 222 -61.22 -44.60 -3.17
N ALA A 223 -61.74 -43.48 -3.68
CA ALA A 223 -63.14 -43.38 -4.11
C ALA A 223 -63.44 -44.31 -5.31
N VAL A 224 -62.55 -44.36 -6.31
CA VAL A 224 -62.67 -45.26 -7.47
C VAL A 224 -62.56 -46.72 -7.04
N LEU A 225 -61.65 -47.06 -6.12
CA LEU A 225 -61.58 -48.40 -5.53
C LEU A 225 -62.87 -48.78 -4.79
N GLY A 226 -63.47 -47.85 -4.06
CA GLY A 226 -64.77 -48.05 -3.41
C GLY A 226 -65.88 -48.36 -4.40
N ILE A 227 -65.98 -47.58 -5.49
CA ILE A 227 -66.96 -47.79 -6.57
C ILE A 227 -66.69 -49.11 -7.31
N SER A 228 -65.42 -49.42 -7.57
CA SER A 228 -65.02 -50.65 -8.23
C SER A 228 -65.33 -51.91 -7.41
N ASN A 229 -65.28 -51.83 -6.06
CA ASN A 229 -65.69 -52.93 -5.18
C ASN A 229 -67.23 -53.09 -5.08
N GLN A 230 -68.01 -52.03 -5.31
CA GLN A 230 -69.48 -52.10 -5.29
C GLN A 230 -70.06 -52.66 -6.60
N ASN A 231 -69.40 -52.44 -7.74
CA ASN A 231 -69.85 -52.94 -9.04
C ASN A 231 -70.03 -54.48 -9.08
N PRO A 232 -69.05 -55.31 -8.65
CA PRO A 232 -69.20 -56.77 -8.59
C PRO A 232 -70.35 -57.23 -7.67
N GLN A 233 -70.58 -56.53 -6.56
CA GLN A 233 -71.66 -56.85 -5.62
C GLN A 233 -73.05 -56.59 -6.22
N ASN A 234 -73.18 -55.54 -7.02
CA ASN A 234 -74.42 -55.25 -7.75
C ASN A 234 -74.69 -56.25 -8.87
N VAL A 235 -73.64 -56.75 -9.54
CA VAL A 235 -73.78 -57.83 -10.54
C VAL A 235 -74.18 -59.16 -9.87
N LEU A 236 -73.59 -59.50 -8.71
CA LEU A 236 -73.99 -60.68 -7.94
C LEU A 236 -75.46 -60.63 -7.47
N ARG A 237 -76.00 -59.44 -7.18
CA ARG A 237 -77.42 -59.23 -6.87
C ARG A 237 -78.36 -59.42 -8.07
N LEU A 238 -77.86 -59.30 -9.30
CA LEU A 238 -78.63 -59.51 -10.52
C LEU A 238 -78.57 -60.96 -11.03
N LEU A 239 -77.69 -61.80 -10.46
CA LEU A 239 -77.53 -63.21 -10.78
C LEU A 239 -78.21 -64.16 -9.76
N GLN A 240 -78.85 -63.62 -8.72
CA GLN A 240 -79.75 -64.34 -7.81
C GLN A 240 -81.20 -64.08 -8.20
#